data_AF-A0ABD4VSP6-F1
#
_entry.id   AF-A0ABD4VSP6-F1
#
_cell.length_a   1.000
_cell.length_b   1.000
_cell.length_c   1.000
_cell.angle_alpha   90.00
_cell.angle_beta   90.00
_cell.angle_gamma   90.00
#
_symmetry.space_group_name_H-M   'P 1'
#
loop_
_entity.id
_entity.type
_entity.pdbx_description
1 polymer ?
#
loop_
_entity_poly.entity_id
_entity_poly.type
_entity_poly.pdbx_seq_one_letter_code
_entity_poly.pdbx_strand_id
1 'polypeptide(L)'
;MRTYHWKEYGFIGTVPDFARHFGICKSPTFVNAVRRVSRHVYNCMNAREQAEYEEKRERVKPAYRLYLDEERTRFIEMTKEEYEAVGLPVVQEEVGMFKLSYRNRSLPASFVGNGRDESPVASAMKKYRAEAMRFAGQVMLATGYFNTRLPTEQPKTEINYTELRLSYSNGIVFYFVADRSRDGVCGCYLQRITLDGKQIYNGCFSRYSSVDDVLQKTQSNGECQNAHYHFIE
;
A
#
# COMPACT_ATOMS: atom_id res chain seq x y z
N MET A 1 -1.31 15.91 -17.85
CA MET A 1 -2.53 15.19 -17.41
C MET A 1 -3.43 14.95 -18.61
N ARG A 2 -4.27 13.92 -18.60
CA ARG A 2 -5.20 13.65 -19.71
C ARG A 2 -6.31 14.69 -19.73
N THR A 3 -6.74 15.06 -20.92
CA THR A 3 -7.90 15.93 -21.15
C THR A 3 -9.12 15.05 -21.41
N TYR A 4 -10.24 15.37 -20.77
CA TYR A 4 -11.50 14.65 -20.92
C TYR A 4 -12.60 15.57 -21.43
N HIS A 5 -13.63 14.96 -21.98
CA HIS A 5 -14.79 15.64 -22.55
C HIS A 5 -16.05 15.26 -21.77
N TRP A 6 -16.47 16.11 -20.83
CA TRP A 6 -17.65 15.91 -20.01
C TRP A 6 -18.85 16.59 -20.66
N LYS A 7 -19.49 15.91 -21.62
CA LYS A 7 -20.63 16.43 -22.39
C LYS A 7 -21.77 16.93 -21.52
N GLU A 8 -22.09 16.21 -20.45
CA GLU A 8 -23.18 16.55 -19.52
C GLU A 8 -22.94 17.86 -18.77
N TYR A 9 -21.69 18.28 -18.65
CA TYR A 9 -21.27 19.50 -17.94
C TYR A 9 -20.80 20.60 -18.91
N GLY A 10 -20.83 20.35 -20.21
CA GLY A 10 -20.29 21.27 -21.22
C GLY A 10 -18.81 21.61 -21.02
N PHE A 11 -18.03 20.72 -20.41
CA PHE A 11 -16.65 21.02 -19.99
C PHE A 11 -15.62 20.17 -20.73
N ILE A 12 -14.54 20.82 -21.17
CA ILE A 12 -13.37 20.20 -21.79
C ILE A 12 -12.14 20.65 -21.02
N GLY A 13 -11.41 19.72 -20.44
CA GLY A 13 -10.24 20.07 -19.63
C GLY A 13 -9.65 18.89 -18.89
N THR A 14 -8.78 19.16 -17.92
CA THR A 14 -8.22 18.12 -17.05
C THR A 14 -9.14 17.87 -15.84
N VAL A 15 -8.98 16.73 -15.16
CA VAL A 15 -9.75 16.42 -13.94
C VAL A 15 -9.57 17.49 -12.85
N PRO A 16 -8.36 18.02 -12.58
CA PRO A 16 -8.22 19.14 -11.65
C PRO A 16 -8.96 20.40 -12.04
N ASP A 17 -8.98 20.74 -13.33
CA ASP A 17 -9.71 21.91 -13.80
C ASP A 17 -11.22 21.69 -13.63
N PHE A 18 -11.72 20.51 -13.97
CA PHE A 18 -13.11 20.13 -13.73
C PHE A 18 -13.47 20.20 -12.24
N ALA A 19 -12.62 19.63 -11.37
CA ALA A 19 -12.82 19.64 -9.92
C ALA A 19 -12.84 21.06 -9.34
N ARG A 20 -12.06 22.01 -9.87
CA ARG A 20 -12.12 23.41 -9.43
C ARG A 20 -13.45 24.10 -9.76
N HIS A 21 -14.10 23.72 -10.86
CA HIS A 21 -15.33 24.35 -11.31
C HIS A 21 -16.59 23.69 -10.72
N PHE A 22 -16.56 22.37 -10.56
CA PHE A 22 -17.76 21.57 -10.23
C PHE A 22 -17.60 20.69 -8.98
N GLY A 23 -16.38 20.55 -8.46
CA GLY A 23 -16.10 19.66 -7.34
C GLY A 23 -16.38 20.30 -5.99
N ILE A 24 -17.06 19.56 -5.12
CA ILE A 24 -17.32 19.97 -3.73
C ILE A 24 -16.24 19.42 -2.81
N CYS A 25 -16.00 18.11 -2.87
CA CYS A 25 -15.01 17.43 -2.04
C CYS A 25 -14.46 16.19 -2.73
N LYS A 26 -13.36 15.64 -2.20
CA LYS A 26 -12.75 14.41 -2.69
C LYS A 26 -12.61 13.37 -1.58
N SER A 27 -12.72 12.09 -1.91
CA SER A 27 -12.57 11.00 -0.94
C SER A 27 -11.71 9.85 -1.48
N PRO A 28 -10.77 9.32 -0.69
CA PRO A 28 -10.25 7.98 -0.91
C PRO A 28 -11.28 6.96 -0.42
N THR A 29 -11.75 6.11 -1.32
CA THR A 29 -12.70 5.02 -1.04
C THR A 29 -12.13 3.70 -1.55
N PHE A 30 -12.96 2.65 -1.54
CA PHE A 30 -12.56 1.32 -1.95
C PHE A 30 -13.68 0.64 -2.74
N VAL A 31 -13.36 0.14 -3.93
CA VAL A 31 -14.28 -0.64 -4.77
C VAL A 31 -14.30 -2.08 -4.28
N ASN A 32 -15.47 -2.71 -4.28
CA ASN A 32 -15.72 -4.06 -3.77
C ASN A 32 -15.51 -4.23 -2.27
N ALA A 33 -15.32 -3.14 -1.51
CA ALA A 33 -15.27 -3.16 -0.05
C ALA A 33 -16.65 -3.49 0.52
N VAL A 34 -16.95 -4.79 0.64
CA VAL A 34 -18.19 -5.23 1.29
C VAL A 34 -18.08 -4.89 2.77
N ARG A 35 -19.08 -4.16 3.29
CA ARG A 35 -19.17 -3.87 4.73
C ARG A 35 -19.14 -5.18 5.52
N ARG A 36 -18.47 -5.14 6.68
CA ARG A 36 -18.45 -6.28 7.61
C ARG A 36 -19.89 -6.61 8.01
N VAL A 37 -20.36 -7.81 7.67
CA VAL A 37 -21.67 -8.27 8.13
C VAL A 37 -21.57 -8.65 9.61
N SER A 38 -22.66 -8.51 10.36
CA SER A 38 -22.68 -8.94 11.76
C SER A 38 -22.44 -10.45 11.84
N ARG A 39 -21.90 -10.93 12.97
CA ARG A 39 -21.63 -12.36 13.17
C ARG A 39 -22.88 -13.23 13.03
N HIS A 40 -24.02 -12.68 13.42
CA HIS A 40 -25.32 -13.32 13.22
C HIS A 40 -25.63 -13.53 11.73
N VAL A 41 -25.48 -12.50 10.91
CA VAL A 41 -25.73 -12.58 9.46
C VAL A 41 -24.72 -13.50 8.77
N TYR A 42 -23.45 -13.45 9.16
CA TYR A 42 -22.42 -14.35 8.62
C TYR A 42 -22.71 -15.83 8.93
N ASN A 43 -23.12 -16.13 10.16
CA ASN A 43 -23.44 -17.50 10.58
C ASN A 43 -24.69 -18.06 9.88
N CYS A 44 -25.56 -17.19 9.35
CA CYS A 44 -26.71 -17.58 8.55
C CYS A 44 -26.38 -17.80 7.06
N MET A 45 -25.18 -17.41 6.60
CA MET A 45 -24.73 -17.67 5.23
C MET A 45 -24.32 -19.13 5.07
N ASN A 46 -24.59 -19.71 3.91
CA ASN A 46 -24.06 -21.03 3.56
C ASN A 46 -22.56 -20.94 3.20
N ALA A 47 -21.87 -22.09 3.12
CA ALA A 47 -20.43 -22.15 2.86
C ALA A 47 -20.01 -21.45 1.56
N ARG A 48 -20.85 -21.49 0.53
CA ARG A 48 -20.59 -20.80 -0.74
C ARG A 48 -20.75 -19.28 -0.61
N GLU A 49 -21.79 -18.82 0.09
CA GLU A 49 -22.01 -17.40 0.36
C GLU A 49 -20.90 -16.82 1.24
N GLN A 50 -20.43 -17.55 2.25
CA GLN A 50 -19.26 -17.16 3.03
C GLN A 50 -18.01 -17.10 2.15
N ALA A 51 -17.78 -18.07 1.28
CA ALA A 51 -16.65 -18.06 0.34
C ALA A 51 -16.70 -16.88 -0.64
N GLU A 52 -17.86 -16.61 -1.24
CA GLU A 52 -18.06 -15.46 -2.14
C GLU A 52 -17.94 -14.11 -1.38
N TYR A 53 -18.39 -14.07 -0.13
CA TYR A 53 -18.25 -12.91 0.75
C TYR A 53 -16.79 -12.62 1.09
N GLU A 54 -16.02 -13.64 1.47
CA GLU A 54 -14.59 -13.50 1.73
C GLU A 54 -13.82 -13.20 0.44
N GLU A 55 -14.12 -13.85 -0.70
CA GLU A 55 -13.49 -13.58 -2.00
C GLU A 55 -13.71 -12.11 -2.44
N LYS A 56 -14.91 -11.56 -2.23
CA LYS A 56 -15.18 -10.13 -2.47
C LYS A 56 -14.38 -9.24 -1.54
N ARG A 57 -14.22 -9.61 -0.25
CA ARG A 57 -13.36 -8.91 0.71
C ARG A 57 -11.88 -9.02 0.41
N GLU A 58 -11.42 -10.04 -0.31
CA GLU A 58 -10.02 -10.17 -0.74
C GLU A 58 -9.70 -9.32 -1.98
N ARG A 59 -10.70 -9.01 -2.81
CA ARG A 59 -10.54 -8.26 -4.06
C ARG A 59 -10.78 -6.76 -3.93
N VAL A 60 -10.75 -6.23 -2.72
CA VAL A 60 -10.95 -4.80 -2.49
C VAL A 60 -9.77 -4.01 -3.06
N LYS A 61 -10.11 -2.94 -3.79
CA LYS A 61 -9.13 -2.06 -4.44
C LYS A 61 -9.37 -0.62 -4.00
N PRO A 62 -8.31 0.16 -3.73
CA PRO A 62 -8.44 1.60 -3.52
C PRO A 62 -9.04 2.28 -4.75
N ALA A 63 -9.91 3.26 -4.53
CA ALA A 63 -10.43 4.15 -5.55
C ALA A 63 -10.44 5.58 -5.03
N TYR A 64 -10.38 6.54 -5.94
CA TYR A 64 -10.38 7.95 -5.63
C TYR A 64 -11.60 8.59 -6.27
N ARG A 65 -12.44 9.25 -5.47
CA ARG A 65 -13.69 9.85 -5.92
C ARG A 65 -13.68 11.36 -5.74
N LEU A 66 -14.24 12.06 -6.72
CA LEU A 66 -14.63 13.46 -6.65
C LEU A 66 -16.14 13.54 -6.57
N TYR A 67 -16.67 14.18 -5.52
CA TYR A 67 -18.10 14.43 -5.38
C TYR A 67 -18.47 15.78 -5.96
N LEU A 68 -19.61 15.80 -6.65
CA LEU A 68 -20.14 16.96 -7.35
C LEU A 68 -21.36 17.57 -6.63
N ASP A 69 -21.78 16.96 -5.53
CA ASP A 69 -22.90 17.35 -4.70
C ASP A 69 -22.58 17.19 -3.20
N GLU A 70 -23.25 17.97 -2.35
CA GLU A 70 -23.07 17.91 -0.89
C GLU A 70 -23.56 16.58 -0.29
N GLU A 71 -24.59 15.98 -0.89
CA GLU A 71 -25.17 14.69 -0.49
C GLU A 71 -24.30 13.49 -0.92
N ARG A 72 -23.23 13.72 -1.69
CA ARG A 72 -22.26 12.71 -2.14
C ARG A 72 -22.88 11.57 -2.96
N THR A 73 -23.96 11.87 -3.68
CA THR A 73 -24.67 10.92 -4.54
C THR A 73 -24.09 10.86 -5.95
N ARG A 74 -23.44 11.94 -6.41
CA ARG A 74 -22.83 12.06 -7.74
C ARG A 74 -21.33 12.16 -7.61
N PHE A 75 -20.63 11.17 -8.16
CA PHE A 75 -19.18 11.16 -8.15
C PHE A 75 -18.58 10.73 -9.47
N ILE A 76 -17.33 11.14 -9.67
CA ILE A 76 -16.46 10.67 -10.76
C ILE A 76 -15.30 9.90 -10.14
N GLU A 77 -14.99 8.74 -10.70
CA GLU A 77 -13.78 7.98 -10.35
C GLU A 77 -12.55 8.62 -11.01
N MET A 78 -11.49 8.74 -10.23
CA MET A 78 -10.25 9.39 -10.62
C MET A 78 -9.05 8.47 -10.40
N THR A 79 -7.99 8.74 -11.13
CA THR A 79 -6.68 8.17 -10.82
C THR A 79 -6.09 8.79 -9.56
N LYS A 80 -5.11 8.12 -8.95
CA LYS A 80 -4.41 8.63 -7.76
C LYS A 80 -3.72 9.96 -8.05
N GLU A 81 -3.09 10.06 -9.22
CA GLU A 81 -2.36 11.25 -9.66
C GLU A 81 -3.30 12.45 -9.83
N GLU A 82 -4.49 12.21 -10.40
CA GLU A 82 -5.53 13.23 -10.50
C GLU A 82 -6.05 13.64 -9.11
N TYR A 83 -6.22 12.68 -8.20
CA TYR A 83 -6.67 12.95 -6.83
C TYR A 83 -5.68 13.82 -6.05
N GLU A 84 -4.39 13.54 -6.16
CA GLU A 84 -3.32 14.31 -5.49
C GLU A 84 -3.22 15.73 -6.05
N ALA A 85 -3.51 15.93 -7.34
CA ALA A 85 -3.48 17.24 -7.99
C ALA A 85 -4.70 18.13 -7.67
N VAL A 86 -5.79 17.57 -7.15
CA VAL A 86 -7.02 18.32 -6.80
C VAL A 86 -6.90 18.94 -5.41
N GLY A 87 -7.07 20.26 -5.30
CA GLY A 87 -6.98 21.01 -4.02
C GLY A 87 -8.27 21.09 -3.20
N LEU A 88 -9.16 20.10 -3.28
CA LEU A 88 -10.46 20.10 -2.59
C LEU A 88 -10.40 19.46 -1.19
N PRO A 89 -11.34 19.80 -0.28
CA PRO A 89 -11.40 19.18 1.04
C PRO A 89 -11.55 17.67 0.95
N VAL A 90 -10.80 16.96 1.80
CA VAL A 90 -10.80 15.51 1.86
C VAL A 90 -11.84 15.04 2.86
N VAL A 91 -12.82 14.28 2.38
CA VAL A 91 -13.83 13.61 3.22
C VAL A 91 -13.50 12.13 3.30
N GLN A 92 -13.58 11.54 4.48
CA GLN A 92 -13.39 10.10 4.67
C GLN A 92 -14.74 9.39 4.80
N GLU A 93 -14.96 8.34 4.01
CA GLU A 93 -16.13 7.47 4.16
C GLU A 93 -15.91 6.43 5.27
N GLU A 94 -16.94 6.15 6.07
CA GLU A 94 -16.90 5.09 7.08
C GLU A 94 -17.05 3.70 6.44
N VAL A 95 -15.95 3.19 5.91
CA VAL A 95 -15.86 1.83 5.39
C VAL A 95 -15.39 0.87 6.49
N GLY A 96 -15.99 -0.32 6.61
CA GLY A 96 -15.56 -1.33 7.59
C GLY A 96 -14.16 -1.88 7.31
N MET A 97 -13.67 -2.82 8.13
CA MET A 97 -12.37 -3.47 7.89
C MET A 97 -12.42 -4.50 6.76
N PHE A 98 -11.55 -4.37 5.76
CA PHE A 98 -11.41 -5.30 4.63
C PHE A 98 -9.93 -5.49 4.25
N LYS A 99 -9.65 -6.56 3.49
CA LYS A 99 -8.32 -6.93 3.04
C LYS A 99 -8.06 -6.28 1.68
N LEU A 100 -6.91 -5.66 1.51
CA LEU A 100 -6.52 -5.11 0.23
C LEU A 100 -5.79 -6.16 -0.60
N SER A 101 -6.06 -6.17 -1.92
CA SER A 101 -5.26 -7.00 -2.83
C SER A 101 -3.80 -6.58 -2.79
N TYR A 102 -2.90 -7.57 -2.78
CA TYR A 102 -1.46 -7.37 -2.89
C TYR A 102 -0.93 -8.08 -4.14
N ARG A 103 0.28 -7.71 -4.55
CA ARG A 103 1.05 -8.36 -5.61
C ARG A 103 2.25 -9.05 -4.97
N ASN A 104 2.50 -10.29 -5.34
CA ASN A 104 3.75 -10.93 -5.00
C ASN A 104 4.89 -10.24 -5.76
N ARG A 105 5.59 -9.34 -5.07
CA ARG A 105 6.72 -8.59 -5.63
C ARG A 105 8.01 -9.21 -5.16
N SER A 106 8.95 -9.41 -6.07
CA SER A 106 10.30 -9.79 -5.70
C SER A 106 11.21 -8.57 -5.53
N LEU A 107 12.01 -8.56 -4.48
CA LEU A 107 13.05 -7.57 -4.25
C LEU A 107 14.27 -7.92 -5.14
N PRO A 108 14.71 -7.01 -6.03
CA PRO A 108 15.90 -7.27 -6.83
C PRO A 108 17.14 -7.45 -5.97
N ALA A 109 17.99 -8.43 -6.31
CA ALA A 109 19.19 -8.75 -5.53
C ALA A 109 20.32 -7.70 -5.66
N SER A 110 20.27 -6.83 -6.67
CA SER A 110 21.31 -5.84 -6.94
C SER A 110 20.79 -4.61 -7.67
N PHE A 111 21.46 -3.48 -7.46
CA PHE A 111 21.17 -2.22 -8.15
C PHE A 111 22.46 -1.58 -8.63
N VAL A 112 22.48 -1.21 -9.92
CA VAL A 112 23.61 -0.49 -10.53
C VAL A 112 23.42 1.01 -10.30
N GLY A 113 24.47 1.64 -9.81
CA GLY A 113 24.59 3.09 -9.64
C GLY A 113 24.74 3.83 -10.95
N ASN A 114 24.70 5.15 -10.87
CA ASN A 114 25.09 5.98 -12.00
C ASN A 114 26.63 6.08 -12.02
N GLY A 115 27.25 5.60 -13.10
CA GLY A 115 28.71 5.63 -13.27
C GLY A 115 29.32 7.02 -13.41
N ARG A 116 28.48 8.07 -13.46
CA ARG A 116 28.91 9.48 -13.43
C ARG A 116 28.95 10.07 -12.02
N ASP A 117 28.40 9.38 -11.03
CA ASP A 117 28.44 9.83 -9.64
C ASP A 117 29.79 9.47 -9.01
N GLU A 118 30.29 10.30 -8.08
CA GLU A 118 31.50 9.99 -7.29
C GLU A 118 31.39 8.67 -6.53
N SER A 119 30.16 8.31 -6.11
CA SER A 119 29.84 7.03 -5.49
C SER A 119 28.63 6.39 -6.16
N PRO A 120 28.80 5.33 -6.95
CA PRO A 120 27.68 4.63 -7.58
C PRO A 120 26.74 3.98 -6.54
N VAL A 121 27.23 3.75 -5.31
CA VAL A 121 26.43 3.23 -4.19
C VAL A 121 25.25 4.16 -3.88
N ALA A 122 25.47 5.47 -3.84
CA ALA A 122 24.43 6.43 -3.43
C ALA A 122 23.23 6.43 -4.39
N SER A 123 23.47 6.43 -5.71
CA SER A 123 22.41 6.33 -6.70
C SER A 123 21.79 4.93 -6.78
N ALA A 124 22.58 3.88 -6.56
CA ALA A 124 22.05 2.53 -6.44
C ALA A 124 21.07 2.41 -5.24
N MET A 125 21.42 2.98 -4.09
CA MET A 125 20.57 2.99 -2.89
C MET A 125 19.29 3.81 -3.06
N LYS A 126 19.31 4.89 -3.86
CA LYS A 126 18.08 5.59 -4.25
C LYS A 126 17.12 4.69 -5.05
N LYS A 127 17.65 3.89 -5.98
CA LYS A 127 16.85 2.90 -6.73
C LYS A 127 16.36 1.78 -5.81
N TYR A 128 17.24 1.27 -4.94
CA TYR A 128 16.89 0.24 -3.97
C TYR A 128 15.77 0.71 -3.04
N ARG A 129 15.85 1.94 -2.52
CA ARG A 129 14.79 2.56 -1.71
C ARG A 129 13.43 2.53 -2.39
N ALA A 130 13.36 2.91 -3.66
CA ALA A 130 12.09 2.93 -4.39
C ALA A 130 11.47 1.52 -4.48
N GLU A 131 12.29 0.50 -4.74
CA GLU A 131 11.82 -0.89 -4.80
C GLU A 131 11.48 -1.46 -3.41
N ALA A 132 12.28 -1.16 -2.40
CA ALA A 132 12.03 -1.56 -1.01
C ALA A 132 10.74 -0.95 -0.45
N MET A 133 10.44 0.33 -0.77
CA MET A 133 9.16 0.96 -0.40
C MET A 133 7.97 0.24 -1.03
N ARG A 134 8.09 -0.13 -2.30
CA ARG A 134 7.04 -0.87 -3.00
C ARG A 134 6.88 -2.28 -2.45
N PHE A 135 7.99 -2.96 -2.13
CA PHE A 135 8.00 -4.29 -1.51
C PHE A 135 7.37 -4.27 -0.12
N ALA A 136 7.85 -3.40 0.78
CA ALA A 136 7.30 -3.25 2.13
C ALA A 136 5.80 -2.92 2.10
N GLY A 137 5.38 -2.05 1.17
CA GLY A 137 3.97 -1.78 0.93
C GLY A 137 3.15 -3.04 0.62
N GLN A 138 3.67 -3.94 -0.22
CA GLN A 138 2.99 -5.21 -0.52
C GLN A 138 2.99 -6.17 0.68
N VAL A 139 4.08 -6.24 1.46
CA VAL A 139 4.12 -7.06 2.69
C VAL A 139 3.06 -6.57 3.69
N MET A 140 2.95 -5.26 3.89
CA MET A 140 1.95 -4.65 4.78
C MET A 140 0.51 -4.88 4.31
N LEU A 141 0.26 -4.88 3.00
CA LEU A 141 -1.05 -5.25 2.44
C LEU A 141 -1.35 -6.73 2.67
N ALA A 142 -0.38 -7.60 2.41
CA ALA A 142 -0.56 -9.04 2.47
C ALA A 142 -0.78 -9.57 3.91
N THR A 143 -0.03 -9.02 4.87
CA THR A 143 -0.18 -9.30 6.30
C THR A 143 -1.41 -8.64 6.91
N GLY A 144 -1.99 -7.67 6.20
CA GLY A 144 -3.07 -6.86 6.70
C GLY A 144 -2.62 -5.91 7.81
N TYR A 145 -1.42 -5.34 7.78
CA TYR A 145 -1.15 -4.14 8.59
C TYR A 145 -1.68 -2.88 7.92
N PHE A 146 -1.88 -2.93 6.60
CA PHE A 146 -2.76 -2.00 5.90
C PHE A 146 -4.16 -2.59 5.81
N ASN A 147 -4.82 -2.64 6.96
CA ASN A 147 -6.26 -2.79 7.02
C ASN A 147 -6.84 -1.40 7.19
N THR A 148 -7.62 -0.93 6.21
CA THR A 148 -8.55 0.21 6.30
C THR A 148 -8.09 1.62 5.96
N ARG A 149 -9.09 2.36 5.46
CA ARG A 149 -9.45 3.81 5.53
C ARG A 149 -8.44 4.88 5.14
N LEU A 150 -7.15 4.67 5.32
CA LEU A 150 -6.13 5.67 5.02
C LEU A 150 -5.34 5.26 3.78
N PRO A 151 -4.98 6.21 2.91
CA PRO A 151 -4.06 5.93 1.82
C PRO A 151 -2.80 5.29 2.40
N THR A 152 -2.24 4.32 1.69
CA THR A 152 -0.97 3.68 2.04
C THR A 152 0.03 4.76 2.43
N GLU A 153 0.35 4.82 3.72
CA GLU A 153 1.25 5.82 4.27
C GLU A 153 2.61 5.67 3.56
N GLN A 154 3.21 6.79 3.16
CA GLN A 154 4.59 6.74 2.73
C GLN A 154 5.47 6.62 3.96
N PRO A 155 6.28 5.56 4.09
CA PRO A 155 7.15 5.43 5.25
C PRO A 155 8.20 6.55 5.26
N LYS A 156 8.57 6.98 6.46
CA LYS A 156 9.81 7.75 6.66
C LYS A 156 10.98 6.85 6.28
N THR A 157 11.86 7.35 5.42
CA THR A 157 13.00 6.58 4.90
C THR A 157 14.33 7.14 5.38
N GLU A 158 15.20 6.28 5.88
CA GLU A 158 16.56 6.63 6.29
C GLU A 158 17.54 5.69 5.56
N ILE A 159 18.55 6.25 4.90
CA ILE A 159 19.62 5.50 4.23
C ILE A 159 20.90 5.76 4.99
N ASN A 160 21.57 4.69 5.43
CA ASN A 160 22.90 4.75 6.03
C ASN A 160 23.84 3.85 5.23
N TYR A 161 24.58 4.46 4.30
CA TYR A 161 25.43 3.75 3.35
C TYR A 161 24.67 2.64 2.59
N THR A 162 24.81 1.37 2.95
CA THR A 162 24.12 0.22 2.34
C THR A 162 22.93 -0.31 3.15
N GLU A 163 22.59 0.34 4.25
CA GLU A 163 21.41 0.06 5.06
C GLU A 163 20.26 1.01 4.70
N LEU A 164 19.04 0.49 4.70
CA LEU A 164 17.83 1.25 4.46
C LEU A 164 16.78 0.89 5.52
N ARG A 165 16.25 1.92 6.17
CA ARG A 165 15.17 1.81 7.13
C ARG A 165 13.91 2.49 6.60
N LEU A 166 12.79 1.79 6.66
CA LEU A 166 11.46 2.34 6.36
C LEU A 166 10.62 2.27 7.65
N SER A 167 10.19 3.43 8.16
CA SER A 167 9.40 3.52 9.40
C SER A 167 8.01 4.07 9.11
N TYR A 168 6.99 3.39 9.62
CA TYR A 168 5.58 3.78 9.50
C TYR A 168 5.07 4.35 10.83
N SER A 169 4.03 5.19 10.78
CA SER A 169 3.44 5.82 11.97
C SER A 169 2.85 4.83 12.96
N ASN A 170 2.47 3.64 12.50
CA ASN A 170 1.92 2.55 13.31
C ASN A 170 2.98 1.73 14.06
N GLY A 171 4.22 2.24 14.18
CA GLY A 171 5.30 1.59 14.90
C GLY A 171 6.03 0.49 14.13
N ILE A 172 5.58 0.15 12.90
CA ILE A 172 6.25 -0.85 12.07
C ILE A 172 7.47 -0.26 11.39
N VAL A 173 8.58 -1.00 11.44
CA VAL A 173 9.83 -0.63 10.81
C VAL A 173 10.40 -1.81 10.04
N PHE A 174 10.71 -1.58 8.76
CA PHE A 174 11.42 -2.53 7.92
C PHE A 174 12.90 -2.14 7.85
N TYR A 175 13.76 -3.14 8.02
CA TYR A 175 15.21 -3.01 7.93
C TYR A 175 15.70 -3.79 6.72
N PHE A 176 16.20 -3.06 5.74
CA PHE A 176 16.80 -3.58 4.52
C PHE A 176 18.31 -3.38 4.57
N VAL A 177 19.04 -4.35 4.05
CA VAL A 177 20.50 -4.28 3.94
C VAL A 177 20.94 -4.68 2.55
N ALA A 178 22.14 -4.26 2.19
CA ALA A 178 22.83 -4.63 0.98
C ALA A 178 24.35 -4.61 1.22
N ASP A 179 25.08 -5.26 0.32
CA ASP A 179 26.54 -5.22 0.26
C ASP A 179 27.00 -4.23 -0.80
N ARG A 180 28.16 -3.60 -0.57
CA ARG A 180 28.81 -2.75 -1.58
C ARG A 180 29.28 -3.62 -2.74
N SER A 181 28.98 -3.21 -3.97
CA SER A 181 29.61 -3.74 -5.18
C SER A 181 30.44 -2.67 -5.88
N ARG A 182 31.19 -3.05 -6.91
CA ARG A 182 32.00 -2.12 -7.72
C ARG A 182 31.12 -1.02 -8.34
N ASP A 183 29.98 -1.42 -8.88
CA ASP A 183 29.12 -0.56 -9.70
C ASP A 183 27.84 -0.13 -8.96
N GLY A 184 27.73 -0.37 -7.64
CA GLY A 184 26.53 -0.04 -6.87
C GLY A 184 26.40 -0.92 -5.61
N VAL A 185 25.28 -1.63 -5.51
CA VAL A 185 25.00 -2.55 -4.39
C VAL A 185 24.52 -3.92 -4.88
N CYS A 186 24.83 -4.96 -4.11
CA CYS A 186 24.37 -6.34 -4.32
C CYS A 186 23.89 -6.94 -3.00
N GLY A 187 23.41 -8.19 -3.02
CA GLY A 187 22.93 -8.87 -1.81
C GLY A 187 21.80 -8.11 -1.11
N CYS A 188 20.91 -7.46 -1.87
CA CYS A 188 19.80 -6.70 -1.31
C CYS A 188 18.72 -7.64 -0.74
N TYR A 189 18.42 -7.53 0.56
CA TYR A 189 17.32 -8.29 1.19
C TYR A 189 16.68 -7.54 2.37
N LEU A 190 15.48 -8.00 2.75
CA LEU A 190 14.80 -7.62 3.98
C LEU A 190 15.40 -8.39 5.17
N GLN A 191 16.16 -7.69 6.02
CA GLN A 191 16.84 -8.27 7.18
C GLN A 191 15.89 -8.56 8.33
N ARG A 192 15.04 -7.61 8.71
CA ARG A 192 14.08 -7.79 9.80
C ARG A 192 12.92 -6.80 9.72
N ILE A 193 11.83 -7.12 10.42
CA ILE A 193 10.71 -6.20 10.66
C ILE A 193 10.52 -6.11 12.17
N THR A 194 10.30 -4.90 12.67
CA THR A 194 9.93 -4.66 14.07
C THR A 194 8.58 -3.97 14.17
N LEU A 195 7.84 -4.21 15.23
CA LEU A 195 6.66 -3.46 15.66
C LEU A 195 6.92 -2.90 17.05
N ASP A 196 6.89 -1.57 17.20
CA ASP A 196 7.17 -0.87 18.46
C ASP A 196 8.50 -1.30 19.12
N GLY A 197 9.51 -1.52 18.28
CA GLY A 197 10.85 -1.97 18.69
C GLY A 197 10.99 -3.47 18.94
N LYS A 198 9.88 -4.22 19.04
CA LYS A 198 9.92 -5.69 19.13
C LYS A 198 10.13 -6.30 17.74
N GLN A 199 11.11 -7.17 17.58
CA GLN A 199 11.30 -7.91 16.35
C GLN A 199 10.13 -8.87 16.13
N ILE A 200 9.50 -8.77 14.97
CA ILE A 200 8.38 -9.64 14.57
C ILE A 200 8.78 -10.54 13.41
N TYR A 201 9.80 -10.19 12.62
CA TYR A 201 10.31 -11.04 11.55
C TYR A 201 11.84 -10.98 11.49
N ASN A 202 12.46 -12.14 11.22
CA ASN A 202 13.90 -12.31 11.08
C ASN A 202 14.25 -12.93 9.71
N GLY A 203 14.82 -12.13 8.81
CA GLY A 203 15.30 -12.53 7.50
C GLY A 203 16.77 -12.94 7.45
N CYS A 204 17.51 -12.92 8.58
CA CYS A 204 18.94 -13.25 8.59
C CYS A 204 19.23 -14.69 8.15
N PHE A 205 18.31 -15.63 8.41
CA PHE A 205 18.47 -17.05 8.08
C PHE A 205 17.82 -17.45 6.74
N SER A 206 17.15 -16.52 6.06
CA SER A 206 16.47 -16.77 4.80
C SER A 206 16.33 -15.44 4.05
N ARG A 207 17.12 -15.29 2.98
CA ARG A 207 17.09 -14.10 2.10
C ARG A 207 15.88 -14.19 1.17
N TYR A 208 14.70 -14.04 1.75
CA TYR A 208 13.44 -14.12 1.02
C TYR A 208 13.41 -13.08 -0.08
N SER A 209 13.14 -13.56 -1.28
CA SER A 209 13.21 -12.73 -2.47
C SER A 209 11.87 -12.11 -2.79
N SER A 210 10.75 -12.64 -2.26
CA SER A 210 9.40 -12.23 -2.62
C SER A 210 8.48 -11.99 -1.41
N VAL A 211 7.31 -11.39 -1.65
CA VAL A 211 6.31 -11.13 -0.60
C VAL A 211 5.72 -12.45 -0.09
N ASP A 212 5.38 -13.37 -0.99
CA ASP A 212 4.82 -14.67 -0.60
C ASP A 212 5.80 -15.48 0.26
N ASP A 213 7.09 -15.39 -0.05
CA ASP A 213 8.14 -16.01 0.76
C ASP A 213 8.18 -15.48 2.19
N VAL A 214 8.04 -14.16 2.36
CA VAL A 214 7.95 -13.51 3.68
C VAL A 214 6.66 -13.95 4.40
N LEU A 215 5.55 -14.13 3.67
CA LEU A 215 4.28 -14.58 4.24
C LEU A 215 4.30 -16.03 4.74
N GLN A 216 5.17 -16.90 4.23
CA GLN A 216 5.34 -18.25 4.78
C GLN A 216 5.78 -18.24 6.26
N LYS A 217 6.30 -17.10 6.74
CA LYS A 217 6.63 -16.86 8.15
C LYS A 217 5.54 -16.11 8.91
N THR A 218 4.29 -16.23 8.46
CA THR A 218 3.13 -15.63 9.13
C THR A 218 2.08 -16.69 9.47
N GLN A 219 1.34 -16.45 10.53
CA GLN A 219 0.20 -17.25 10.97
C GLN A 219 -1.04 -16.37 11.06
N SER A 220 -2.20 -16.95 10.78
CA SER A 220 -3.48 -16.28 10.96
C SER A 220 -3.63 -15.83 12.40
N ASN A 221 -3.95 -14.55 12.62
CA ASN A 221 -4.15 -14.02 13.95
C ASN A 221 -5.65 -13.96 14.26
N GLY A 222 -6.12 -14.86 15.14
CA GLY A 222 -7.52 -14.89 15.58
C GLY A 222 -7.90 -13.76 16.54
N GLU A 223 -6.92 -13.07 17.14
CA GLU A 223 -7.12 -12.18 18.29
C GLU A 223 -6.64 -10.73 18.07
N CYS A 224 -5.90 -10.43 17.00
CA CYS A 224 -5.38 -9.07 16.75
C CYS A 224 -6.39 -8.19 16.01
N GLN A 225 -6.69 -7.04 16.61
CA GLN A 225 -7.53 -6.01 15.96
C GLN A 225 -6.80 -5.28 14.83
N ASN A 226 -5.45 -5.30 14.81
CA ASN A 226 -4.63 -4.48 13.91
C ASN A 226 -4.13 -5.21 12.66
N ALA A 227 -4.03 -6.55 12.67
CA ALA A 227 -3.57 -7.32 11.51
C ALA A 227 -4.23 -8.69 11.37
N HIS A 228 -4.47 -9.11 10.12
CA HIS A 228 -5.06 -10.42 9.79
C HIS A 228 -4.06 -11.56 9.99
N TYR A 229 -2.76 -11.30 9.78
CA TYR A 229 -1.67 -12.23 10.01
C TYR A 229 -0.66 -11.63 10.99
N HIS A 230 -0.07 -12.48 11.83
CA HIS A 230 1.10 -12.12 12.64
C HIS A 230 2.31 -12.88 12.14
N PHE A 231 3.48 -12.27 12.24
CA PHE A 231 4.72 -12.95 11.94
C PHE A 231 5.09 -13.90 13.08
N ILE A 232 5.64 -15.05 12.70
CA ILE A 232 6.14 -16.08 13.61
C ILE A 232 7.66 -15.92 13.62
N GLU A 233 8.26 -15.96 14.81
CA GLU A 233 9.73 -15.93 14.95
C GLU A 233 10.44 -17.07 14.21
#